data_AF-A0A6A6UN32-F1
#
_entry.id   AF-A0A6A6UN32-F1
#
_cell.length_a   1.000
_cell.length_b   1.000
_cell.length_c   1.000
_cell.angle_alpha   90.00
_cell.angle_beta   90.00
_cell.angle_gamma   90.00
#
_symmetry.space_group_name_H-M   'P 1'
#
loop_
_entity.id
_entity.type
_entity.pdbx_description
1 polymer ?
#
loop_
_entity_poly.entity_id
_entity_poly.type
_entity_poly.pdbx_seq_one_letter_code
_entity_poly.pdbx_strand_id
1 'polypeptide(L)'
;MDTPEDREVEISYSDDEAEEDTSLPLLRNLSPTFRFWDDNWVDPYQSHRNLVVMDRKVHQHLQDVPQNMKAVMALNEIGAARGRGFFLHFPARVVTKKQANDPAVLPTERLQSRVGATYASMAYVNYVYSKQAQAAFKETSHRARYLLCDGVINPSNFLYPIQYCGHQQDPVFTTTIPSLVLLCAQSRYYFGTNVEMQAALANLLKEKPSRYKPDGEDSQLRIKVPPCIWDPRQEIVCQKHLGHLALSDLMRVYRSVVAKCVPLVHPSWSKIERAPTARDNIGTILGNSRITQWGHRLTRKGGKKPRQPKSLAPPS
;
A
#
# COMPACT_ATOMS: atom_id res chain seq x y z
N MET A 1 20.01 -56.38 -57.85
CA MET A 1 18.77 -56.03 -57.12
C MET A 1 19.25 -55.52 -55.78
N ASP A 2 19.50 -54.21 -55.72
CA ASP A 2 19.94 -53.51 -54.51
C ASP A 2 18.79 -52.62 -54.08
N THR A 3 18.28 -52.86 -52.87
CA THR A 3 17.24 -52.10 -52.22
C THR A 3 17.80 -50.76 -51.73
N PRO A 4 17.11 -49.62 -51.95
CA PRO A 4 17.57 -48.34 -51.45
C PRO A 4 17.35 -48.28 -49.93
N GLU A 5 18.42 -47.93 -49.22
CA GLU A 5 18.46 -47.74 -47.77
C GLU A 5 17.57 -46.56 -47.33
N ASP A 6 16.65 -46.86 -46.42
CA ASP A 6 15.85 -45.89 -45.67
C ASP A 6 16.78 -45.01 -44.83
N ARG A 7 16.93 -43.74 -45.22
CA ARG A 7 17.55 -42.72 -44.37
C ARG A 7 16.49 -42.14 -43.44
N GLU A 8 16.49 -42.59 -42.20
CA GLU A 8 15.77 -41.95 -41.10
C GLU A 8 16.29 -40.51 -40.93
N VAL A 9 15.41 -39.55 -41.18
CA VAL A 9 15.67 -38.13 -40.89
C VAL A 9 15.40 -37.95 -39.40
N GLU A 10 16.45 -37.91 -38.59
CA GLU A 10 16.39 -37.43 -37.21
C GLU A 10 16.00 -35.94 -37.23
N ILE A 11 14.72 -35.66 -37.02
CA ILE A 11 14.21 -34.32 -36.75
C ILE A 11 14.58 -34.02 -35.29
N SER A 12 15.69 -33.32 -35.08
CA SER A 12 16.03 -32.77 -33.76
C SER A 12 15.09 -31.62 -33.43
N TYR A 13 14.08 -31.88 -32.60
CA TYR A 13 13.31 -30.82 -31.96
C TYR A 13 14.20 -30.21 -30.87
N SER A 14 14.71 -29.01 -31.13
CA SER A 14 15.34 -28.19 -30.09
C SER A 14 14.23 -27.66 -29.18
N ASP A 15 14.02 -28.34 -28.06
CA ASP A 15 13.18 -27.90 -26.92
C ASP A 15 13.83 -26.70 -26.20
N ASP A 16 14.13 -25.63 -26.94
CA ASP A 16 14.37 -24.31 -26.35
C ASP A 16 13.00 -23.67 -26.10
N GLU A 17 12.22 -24.25 -25.19
CA GLU A 17 11.12 -23.52 -24.56
C GLU A 17 11.76 -22.35 -23.81
N ALA A 18 11.66 -21.15 -24.38
CA ALA A 18 11.97 -19.93 -23.68
C ALA A 18 11.19 -19.94 -22.36
N GLU A 19 11.89 -20.16 -21.25
CA GLU A 19 11.34 -19.99 -19.91
C GLU A 19 10.71 -18.59 -19.88
N GLU A 20 9.38 -18.54 -19.98
CA GLU A 20 8.63 -17.31 -19.80
C GLU A 20 9.02 -16.81 -18.41
N ASP A 21 9.74 -15.69 -18.36
CA ASP A 21 10.21 -15.09 -17.11
C ASP A 21 8.97 -14.64 -16.33
N THR A 22 8.40 -15.59 -15.58
CA THR A 22 7.23 -15.44 -14.71
C THR A 22 7.55 -14.61 -13.47
N SER A 23 8.68 -13.88 -13.46
CA SER A 23 9.03 -13.01 -12.35
C SER A 23 8.00 -11.91 -12.19
N LEU A 24 7.28 -11.97 -11.06
CA LEU A 24 6.32 -10.96 -10.66
C LEU A 24 6.95 -9.56 -10.69
N PRO A 25 6.19 -8.52 -11.07
CA PRO A 25 6.74 -7.19 -11.26
C PRO A 25 7.34 -6.64 -9.96
N LEU A 26 8.61 -6.22 -10.03
CA LEU A 26 9.29 -5.56 -8.93
C LEU A 26 8.93 -4.08 -8.90
N LEU A 27 8.59 -3.55 -7.72
CA LEU A 27 8.23 -2.15 -7.49
C LEU A 27 9.28 -1.15 -8.01
N ARG A 28 10.55 -1.56 -8.03
CA ARG A 28 11.69 -0.76 -8.52
C ARG A 28 11.79 -0.68 -10.04
N ASN A 29 11.20 -1.66 -10.72
CA ASN A 29 11.25 -1.81 -12.18
C ASN A 29 9.95 -1.32 -12.84
N LEU A 30 8.93 -0.99 -12.05
CA LEU A 30 7.70 -0.41 -12.57
C LEU A 30 7.96 1.00 -13.11
N SER A 31 7.67 1.19 -14.39
CA SER A 31 7.59 2.52 -15.01
C SER A 31 6.55 3.36 -14.30
N PRO A 32 6.78 4.67 -14.11
CA PRO A 32 5.78 5.56 -13.53
C PRO A 32 4.44 5.45 -14.25
N THR A 33 3.36 5.17 -13.52
CA THR A 33 2.01 5.21 -14.08
C THR A 33 1.48 6.63 -14.11
N PHE A 34 0.83 6.97 -15.23
CA PHE A 34 0.09 8.21 -15.43
C PHE A 34 -1.43 8.00 -15.40
N ARG A 35 -1.88 6.82 -14.96
CA ARG A 35 -3.27 6.36 -15.05
C ARG A 35 -4.27 7.40 -14.54
N PHE A 36 -4.00 8.01 -13.39
CA PHE A 36 -4.92 8.97 -12.75
C PHE A 36 -4.75 10.44 -13.21
N TRP A 37 -3.86 10.70 -14.18
CA TRP A 37 -3.68 12.02 -14.79
C TRP A 37 -4.55 12.23 -16.04
N ASP A 38 -5.15 11.15 -16.55
CA ASP A 38 -6.17 11.20 -17.57
C ASP A 38 -7.55 11.27 -16.90
N ASP A 39 -8.33 12.31 -17.20
CA ASP A 39 -9.66 12.49 -16.64
C ASP A 39 -10.66 11.40 -17.09
N ASN A 40 -10.33 10.64 -18.14
CA ASN A 40 -11.15 9.55 -18.65
C ASN A 40 -10.82 8.18 -18.05
N TRP A 41 -9.79 8.08 -17.20
CA TRP A 41 -9.39 6.80 -16.62
C TRP A 41 -10.35 6.36 -15.52
N VAL A 42 -11.04 5.26 -15.75
CA VAL A 42 -11.83 4.53 -14.75
C VAL A 42 -11.07 3.27 -14.43
N ASP A 43 -10.43 3.22 -13.25
CA ASP A 43 -9.82 1.98 -12.77
C ASP A 43 -10.93 1.07 -12.20
N PRO A 44 -11.22 -0.10 -12.81
CA PRO A 44 -12.14 -1.04 -12.23
C PRO A 44 -11.62 -1.46 -10.84
N TYR A 45 -12.50 -1.52 -9.84
CA TYR A 45 -12.18 -1.96 -8.47
C TYR A 45 -11.22 -3.17 -8.42
N GLN A 46 -11.46 -4.14 -9.30
CA GLN A 46 -10.72 -5.41 -9.34
C GLN A 46 -9.27 -5.23 -9.80
N SER A 47 -8.99 -4.30 -10.71
CA SER A 47 -7.66 -4.05 -11.27
C SER A 47 -6.67 -3.61 -10.19
N HIS A 48 -7.09 -2.72 -9.29
CA HIS A 48 -6.26 -2.28 -8.18
C HIS A 48 -6.05 -3.38 -7.13
N ARG A 49 -7.14 -4.08 -6.78
CA ARG A 49 -7.12 -5.10 -5.72
C ARG A 49 -6.24 -6.30 -6.09
N ASN A 50 -6.35 -6.76 -7.33
CA ASN A 50 -5.68 -7.96 -7.83
C ASN A 50 -4.23 -7.70 -8.25
N LEU A 51 -3.76 -6.46 -8.14
CA LEU A 51 -2.39 -6.10 -8.45
C LEU A 51 -1.44 -6.78 -7.46
N VAL A 52 -0.61 -7.71 -7.94
CA VAL A 52 0.47 -8.33 -7.16
C VAL A 52 1.77 -7.61 -7.54
N VAL A 53 2.40 -6.96 -6.57
CA VAL A 53 3.68 -6.24 -6.76
C VAL A 53 4.62 -6.67 -5.67
N MET A 54 5.85 -7.00 -6.04
CA MET A 54 6.86 -7.43 -5.08
C MET A 54 7.85 -6.29 -4.80
N ASP A 55 8.37 -6.20 -3.58
CA ASP A 55 9.56 -5.40 -3.25
C ASP A 55 10.64 -6.29 -2.63
N ARG A 56 11.90 -5.86 -2.74
CA ARG A 56 13.05 -6.54 -2.15
C ARG A 56 13.31 -6.01 -0.74
N LYS A 57 13.29 -6.90 0.26
CA LYS A 57 13.78 -6.62 1.62
C LYS A 57 15.30 -6.43 1.63
N VAL A 58 15.81 -5.92 2.75
CA VAL A 58 17.25 -5.74 3.02
C VAL A 58 18.05 -7.04 2.80
N HIS A 59 17.46 -8.19 3.14
CA HIS A 59 18.06 -9.52 2.93
C HIS A 59 17.72 -10.17 1.57
N GLN A 60 17.38 -9.37 0.55
CA GLN A 60 17.10 -9.81 -0.82
C GLN A 60 15.86 -10.70 -1.02
N HIS A 61 15.14 -11.10 0.04
CA HIS A 61 13.86 -11.78 -0.08
C HIS A 61 12.80 -10.87 -0.70
N LEU A 62 12.03 -11.42 -1.65
CA LEU A 62 10.87 -10.78 -2.23
C LEU A 62 9.70 -10.80 -1.23
N GLN A 63 8.97 -9.69 -1.15
CA GLN A 63 7.78 -9.56 -0.33
C GLN A 63 6.67 -8.89 -1.14
N ASP A 64 5.45 -9.44 -1.09
CA ASP A 64 4.27 -8.77 -1.64
C ASP A 64 4.00 -7.46 -0.89
N VAL A 65 3.75 -6.41 -1.68
CA VAL A 65 3.38 -5.09 -1.19
C VAL A 65 1.98 -5.16 -0.58
N PRO A 66 1.82 -4.84 0.72
CA PRO A 66 0.53 -4.90 1.40
C PRO A 66 -0.58 -4.12 0.69
N GLN A 67 -1.82 -4.60 0.78
CA GLN A 67 -2.95 -3.96 0.11
C GLN A 67 -3.21 -2.51 0.56
N ASN A 68 -3.09 -2.21 1.86
CA ASN A 68 -3.26 -0.84 2.37
C ASN A 68 -2.24 0.12 1.74
N MET A 69 -1.01 -0.35 1.55
CA MET A 69 0.06 0.41 0.92
C MET A 69 -0.19 0.63 -0.57
N LYS A 70 -0.63 -0.41 -1.30
CA LYS A 70 -1.07 -0.27 -2.70
C LYS A 70 -2.17 0.80 -2.80
N ALA A 71 -3.19 0.72 -1.94
CA ALA A 71 -4.27 1.71 -1.89
C ALA A 71 -3.75 3.13 -1.61
N VAL A 72 -2.84 3.32 -0.65
CA VAL A 72 -2.22 4.63 -0.38
C VAL A 72 -1.50 5.18 -1.59
N MET A 73 -0.71 4.36 -2.29
CA MET A 73 0.01 4.81 -3.49
C MET A 73 -0.95 5.29 -4.58
N ALA A 74 -2.01 4.54 -4.86
CA ALA A 74 -3.02 4.92 -5.85
C ALA A 74 -3.79 6.18 -5.42
N LEU A 75 -4.17 6.29 -4.14
CA LEU A 75 -4.82 7.48 -3.60
C LEU A 75 -3.92 8.73 -3.68
N ASN A 76 -2.60 8.57 -3.52
CA ASN A 76 -1.64 9.66 -3.68
C ASN A 76 -1.44 10.06 -5.14
N GLU A 77 -1.51 9.14 -6.09
CA GLU A 77 -1.53 9.48 -7.52
C GLU A 77 -2.78 10.32 -7.86
N ILE A 78 -3.95 9.92 -7.35
CA ILE A 78 -5.19 10.71 -7.48
C ILE A 78 -5.03 12.07 -6.81
N GLY A 79 -4.50 12.12 -5.59
CA GLY A 79 -4.32 13.36 -4.85
C GLY A 79 -3.36 14.33 -5.53
N ALA A 80 -2.24 13.83 -6.07
CA ALA A 80 -1.31 14.62 -6.86
C ALA A 80 -1.96 15.16 -8.14
N ALA A 81 -2.68 14.33 -8.89
CA ALA A 81 -3.39 14.76 -10.10
C ALA A 81 -4.48 15.81 -9.82
N ARG A 82 -5.17 15.70 -8.68
CA ARG A 82 -6.19 16.67 -8.22
C ARG A 82 -5.60 17.85 -7.45
N GLY A 83 -4.29 17.87 -7.23
CA GLY A 83 -3.58 18.93 -6.52
C GLY A 83 -3.87 19.02 -5.03
N ARG A 84 -4.46 17.99 -4.40
CA ARG A 84 -4.82 18.00 -2.98
C ARG A 84 -4.81 16.59 -2.37
N GLY A 85 -4.52 16.51 -1.07
CA GLY A 85 -4.57 15.29 -0.28
C GLY A 85 -3.30 14.47 -0.38
N PHE A 86 -2.81 14.00 0.77
CA PHE A 86 -1.71 13.06 0.85
C PHE A 86 -2.05 11.96 1.86
N PHE A 87 -1.74 10.72 1.53
CA PHE A 87 -2.07 9.54 2.31
C PHE A 87 -0.76 8.91 2.80
N LEU A 88 -0.75 8.51 4.06
CA LEU A 88 0.32 7.75 4.67
C LEU A 88 -0.17 6.34 4.94
N HIS A 89 0.67 5.34 4.68
CA HIS A 89 0.43 4.00 5.18
C HIS A 89 1.18 3.80 6.49
N PHE A 90 0.60 3.01 7.37
CA PHE A 90 1.28 2.52 8.56
C PHE A 90 1.32 0.99 8.48
N PRO A 91 2.43 0.34 8.86
CA PRO A 91 2.52 -1.10 8.82
C PRO A 91 1.45 -1.74 9.71
N ALA A 92 0.85 -2.83 9.22
CA ALA A 92 -0.18 -3.54 9.94
C ALA A 92 0.36 -4.14 11.26
N ARG A 93 -0.52 -4.34 12.24
CA ARG A 93 -0.19 -4.89 13.57
C ARG A 93 0.69 -6.15 13.52
N VAL A 94 0.40 -7.03 12.57
CA VAL A 94 1.07 -8.33 12.38
C VAL A 94 2.51 -8.19 11.86
N VAL A 95 2.74 -7.21 10.99
CA VAL A 95 4.08 -6.91 10.45
C VAL A 95 4.95 -6.32 11.54
N THR A 96 4.38 -5.43 12.35
CA THR A 96 5.04 -4.84 13.51
C THR A 96 5.46 -5.91 14.52
N LYS A 97 4.66 -6.95 14.79
CA LYS A 97 5.09 -8.04 15.71
C LYS A 97 6.35 -8.79 15.24
N LYS A 98 6.54 -8.98 13.93
CA LYS A 98 7.73 -9.66 13.38
C LYS A 98 8.92 -8.73 13.22
N GLN A 99 8.71 -7.47 12.86
CA GLN A 99 9.77 -6.46 12.69
C GLN A 99 10.19 -5.78 14.00
N ALA A 100 9.29 -5.64 14.98
CA ALA A 100 9.58 -5.06 16.29
C ALA A 100 10.59 -5.88 17.09
N ASN A 101 10.68 -7.17 16.78
CA ASN A 101 11.65 -8.07 17.40
C ASN A 101 13.02 -8.03 16.70
N ASP A 102 13.18 -7.23 15.64
CA ASP A 102 14.47 -7.02 14.95
C ASP A 102 14.95 -5.57 15.13
N PRO A 103 15.77 -5.30 16.16
CA PRO A 103 16.29 -3.96 16.43
C PRO A 103 17.23 -3.43 15.33
N ALA A 104 17.64 -4.27 14.37
CA ALA A 104 18.41 -3.82 13.20
C ALA A 104 17.56 -3.07 12.17
N VAL A 105 16.24 -3.24 12.21
CA VAL A 105 15.30 -2.65 11.24
C VAL A 105 14.60 -1.40 11.80
N LEU A 106 14.25 -1.41 13.09
CA LEU A 106 13.65 -0.25 13.76
C LEU A 106 14.23 -0.10 15.18
N PRO A 107 14.82 1.06 15.54
CA PRO A 107 15.30 1.28 16.90
C PRO A 107 14.17 1.09 17.93
N THR A 108 14.48 0.47 19.06
CA THR A 108 13.51 0.16 20.10
C THR A 108 12.83 1.41 20.67
N GLU A 109 13.49 2.57 20.67
CA GLU A 109 12.87 3.83 21.11
C GLU A 109 11.82 4.37 20.13
N ARG A 110 11.81 3.89 18.88
CA ARG A 110 10.81 4.27 17.86
C ARG A 110 9.65 3.28 17.76
N LEU A 111 9.71 2.16 18.49
CA LEU A 111 8.59 1.25 18.66
C LEU A 111 7.56 1.91 19.58
N GLN A 112 6.65 2.68 18.98
CA GLN A 112 5.49 3.20 19.70
C GLN A 112 4.71 2.05 20.35
N SER A 113 4.09 2.35 21.49
CA SER A 113 3.27 1.44 22.30
C SER A 113 2.44 0.48 21.44
N ARG A 114 2.32 -0.78 21.90
CA ARG A 114 1.60 -1.88 21.25
C ARG A 114 0.40 -1.39 20.42
N VAL A 115 0.39 -1.85 19.17
CA VAL A 115 -0.62 -1.58 18.16
C VAL A 115 -2.03 -1.95 18.67
N GLY A 116 -2.68 -1.02 19.39
CA GLY A 116 -4.00 -1.18 20.02
C GLY A 116 -5.10 -0.47 19.24
N ALA A 117 -6.35 -0.50 19.71
CA ALA A 117 -7.56 0.03 19.06
C ALA A 117 -7.43 1.41 18.39
N THR A 118 -6.51 2.26 18.85
CA THR A 118 -6.25 3.61 18.35
C THR A 118 -5.28 3.70 17.17
N TYR A 119 -4.62 2.61 16.80
CA TYR A 119 -3.62 2.63 15.72
C TYR A 119 -4.26 2.58 14.33
N ALA A 120 -4.02 3.61 13.52
CA ALA A 120 -4.48 3.69 12.16
C ALA A 120 -3.53 2.94 11.20
N SER A 121 -4.07 2.18 10.25
CA SER A 121 -3.28 1.52 9.19
C SER A 121 -3.07 2.42 7.96
N MET A 122 -3.79 3.54 7.91
CA MET A 122 -3.65 4.61 6.92
C MET A 122 -3.98 5.94 7.60
N ALA A 123 -3.40 7.05 7.13
CA ALA A 123 -3.87 8.39 7.49
C ALA A 123 -3.98 9.28 6.27
N TYR A 124 -4.87 10.26 6.35
CA TYR A 124 -5.01 11.34 5.38
C TYR A 124 -4.47 12.65 5.95
N VAL A 125 -3.75 13.38 5.11
CA VAL A 125 -3.22 14.73 5.33
C VAL A 125 -3.86 15.64 4.30
N ASN A 126 -4.44 16.76 4.76
CA ASN A 126 -4.99 17.78 3.87
C ASN A 126 -3.87 18.63 3.23
N TYR A 127 -3.04 17.98 2.42
CA TYR A 127 -1.92 18.60 1.71
C TYR A 127 -2.39 19.31 0.43
N VAL A 128 -1.80 20.45 0.07
CA VAL A 128 -2.12 21.18 -1.17
C VAL A 128 -0.87 21.22 -2.02
N TYR A 129 -0.92 20.64 -3.23
CA TYR A 129 0.24 20.55 -4.10
C TYR A 129 0.43 21.85 -4.90
N SER A 130 1.66 22.33 -4.98
CA SER A 130 2.06 23.29 -6.02
C SER A 130 2.12 22.61 -7.40
N LYS A 131 2.06 23.37 -8.49
CA LYS A 131 2.22 22.83 -9.85
C LYS A 131 3.56 22.10 -10.03
N GLN A 132 4.63 22.64 -9.44
CA GLN A 132 5.94 22.00 -9.42
C GLN A 132 5.92 20.66 -8.65
N ALA A 133 5.28 20.60 -7.48
CA ALA A 133 5.17 19.36 -6.71
C ALA A 133 4.32 18.30 -7.42
N GLN A 134 3.27 18.71 -8.15
CA GLN A 134 2.48 17.83 -9.00
C GLN A 134 3.35 17.20 -10.09
N ALA A 135 4.11 18.02 -10.84
CA ALA A 135 5.03 17.54 -11.87
C ALA A 135 6.12 16.62 -11.30
N ALA A 136 6.76 17.02 -10.20
CA ALA A 136 7.78 16.20 -9.54
C ALA A 136 7.23 14.84 -9.07
N PHE A 137 6.03 14.82 -8.46
CA PHE A 137 5.39 13.57 -8.06
C PHE A 137 5.08 12.68 -9.28
N LYS A 138 4.60 13.28 -10.38
CA LYS A 138 4.33 12.60 -11.65
C LYS A 138 5.58 11.91 -12.22
N GLU A 139 6.75 12.53 -12.09
CA GLU A 139 8.03 12.01 -12.57
C GLU A 139 8.70 11.02 -11.59
N THR A 140 8.23 10.98 -10.33
CA THR A 140 8.79 10.12 -9.29
C THR A 140 8.51 8.64 -9.58
N SER A 141 9.51 7.78 -9.42
CA SER A 141 9.37 6.32 -9.57
C SER A 141 8.43 5.71 -8.51
N HIS A 142 7.81 4.57 -8.81
CA HIS A 142 6.93 3.87 -7.85
C HIS A 142 7.63 3.55 -6.52
N ARG A 143 8.91 3.17 -6.55
CA ARG A 143 9.66 2.89 -5.31
C ARG A 143 9.87 4.14 -4.46
N ALA A 144 10.13 5.29 -5.09
CA ALA A 144 10.26 6.55 -4.36
C ALA A 144 8.91 7.02 -3.81
N ARG A 145 7.82 6.88 -4.59
CA ARG A 145 6.44 7.12 -4.11
C ARG A 145 6.13 6.25 -2.89
N TYR A 146 6.47 4.95 -2.92
CA TYR A 146 6.37 4.07 -1.76
C TYR A 146 7.04 4.66 -0.51
N LEU A 147 8.28 5.16 -0.63
CA LEU A 147 9.04 5.64 0.54
C LEU A 147 8.44 6.94 1.10
N LEU A 148 7.90 7.77 0.23
CA LEU A 148 7.19 9.00 0.62
C LEU A 148 5.89 8.71 1.37
N CYS A 149 5.24 7.59 1.06
CA CYS A 149 3.97 7.20 1.67
C CYS A 149 4.15 6.55 3.06
N ASP A 150 5.37 6.20 3.46
CA ASP A 150 5.63 5.54 4.72
C ASP A 150 5.49 6.52 5.89
N GLY A 151 4.43 6.35 6.69
CA GLY A 151 4.12 7.22 7.82
C GLY A 151 5.06 7.06 9.01
N VAL A 152 5.84 5.97 9.09
CA VAL A 152 6.90 5.82 10.10
C VAL A 152 8.11 6.67 9.75
N ILE A 153 8.39 6.81 8.45
CA ILE A 153 9.49 7.62 7.93
C ILE A 153 9.09 9.10 7.86
N ASN A 154 7.83 9.40 7.53
CA ASN A 154 7.34 10.75 7.28
C ASN A 154 6.18 11.12 8.24
N PRO A 155 6.45 11.37 9.54
CA PRO A 155 5.42 11.74 10.50
C PRO A 155 4.82 13.12 10.17
N SER A 156 3.52 13.29 10.46
CA SER A 156 2.81 14.57 10.30
C SER A 156 1.90 14.82 11.50
N ASN A 157 1.70 16.10 11.83
CA ASN A 157 0.95 16.53 13.01
C ASN A 157 -0.57 16.64 12.76
N PHE A 158 -0.99 16.65 11.49
CA PHE A 158 -2.40 16.80 11.10
C PHE A 158 -2.86 15.58 10.31
N LEU A 159 -3.21 14.53 11.04
CA LEU A 159 -3.59 13.23 10.50
C LEU A 159 -5.06 12.96 10.78
N TYR A 160 -5.81 12.64 9.74
CA TYR A 160 -7.10 12.00 9.86
C TYR A 160 -6.90 10.48 9.80
N PRO A 161 -7.07 9.74 10.92
CA PRO A 161 -6.80 8.31 10.96
C PRO A 161 -7.84 7.53 10.16
N ILE A 162 -7.36 6.57 9.38
CA ILE A 162 -8.17 5.65 8.57
C ILE A 162 -7.82 4.21 8.98
N GLN A 163 -8.83 3.48 9.43
CA GLN A 163 -8.77 2.04 9.64
C GLN A 163 -9.02 1.34 8.31
N TYR A 164 -7.95 0.95 7.63
CA TYR A 164 -8.00 0.14 6.42
C TYR A 164 -8.14 -1.35 6.78
N CYS A 165 -9.13 -2.01 6.19
CA CYS A 165 -9.43 -3.43 6.34
C CYS A 165 -9.53 -4.06 4.94
N GLY A 166 -8.53 -4.88 4.57
CA GLY A 166 -8.47 -5.53 3.26
C GLY A 166 -8.82 -7.01 3.30
N HIS A 167 -8.87 -7.59 4.51
CA HIS A 167 -9.12 -9.01 4.72
C HIS A 167 -10.11 -9.25 5.86
N GLN A 168 -10.81 -10.40 5.83
CA GLN A 168 -11.78 -10.78 6.87
C GLN A 168 -11.19 -10.83 8.29
N GLN A 169 -9.90 -11.11 8.39
CA GLN A 169 -9.19 -11.20 9.67
C GLN A 169 -8.67 -9.84 10.16
N ASP A 170 -8.72 -8.80 9.32
CA ASP A 170 -8.25 -7.48 9.71
C ASP A 170 -9.26 -6.86 10.70
N PRO A 171 -8.84 -6.55 11.93
CA PRO A 171 -9.75 -6.04 12.93
C PRO A 171 -10.10 -4.56 12.64
N VAL A 172 -11.37 -4.23 12.86
CA VAL A 172 -11.90 -2.86 12.85
C VAL A 172 -12.31 -2.52 14.27
N PHE A 173 -12.03 -1.31 14.74
CA PHE A 173 -12.22 -0.90 16.12
C PHE A 173 -13.18 0.27 16.26
N THR A 174 -13.92 0.26 17.35
CA THR A 174 -14.47 1.47 17.93
C THR A 174 -13.34 2.27 18.55
N THR A 175 -13.41 3.59 18.39
CA THR A 175 -12.40 4.53 18.85
C THR A 175 -13.12 5.69 19.50
N THR A 176 -12.53 6.27 20.55
CA THR A 176 -13.07 7.43 21.26
C THR A 176 -13.07 8.67 20.39
N ILE A 177 -12.07 8.83 19.52
CA ILE A 177 -12.00 9.89 18.52
C ILE A 177 -12.62 9.36 17.22
N PRO A 178 -13.51 10.11 16.55
CA PRO A 178 -14.04 9.72 15.25
C PRO A 178 -12.91 9.38 14.29
N SER A 179 -12.86 8.12 13.85
CA SER A 179 -11.92 7.65 12.85
C SER A 179 -12.69 7.23 11.60
N LEU A 180 -12.01 7.30 10.46
CA LEU A 180 -12.56 6.78 9.22
C LEU A 180 -12.30 5.28 9.15
N VAL A 181 -13.20 4.55 8.50
CA VAL A 181 -13.08 3.12 8.22
C VAL A 181 -13.23 2.91 6.72
N LEU A 182 -12.28 2.17 6.14
CA LEU A 182 -12.30 1.76 4.74
C LEU A 182 -12.24 0.23 4.69
N LEU A 183 -13.37 -0.40 4.37
CA LEU A 183 -13.44 -1.83 4.08
C LEU A 183 -13.26 -2.04 2.58
N CYS A 184 -12.25 -2.82 2.19
CA CYS A 184 -11.95 -3.13 0.80
C CYS A 184 -12.44 -4.54 0.47
N ALA A 185 -13.77 -4.70 0.33
CA ALA A 185 -14.55 -5.96 0.27
C ALA A 185 -14.08 -7.02 -0.74
N GLN A 186 -14.83 -7.45 -1.76
CA GLN A 186 -14.29 -8.19 -2.93
C GLN A 186 -14.81 -7.62 -4.23
N SER A 187 -15.97 -6.98 -4.19
CA SER A 187 -16.57 -6.29 -5.32
C SER A 187 -16.55 -4.77 -5.19
N ARG A 188 -16.46 -4.22 -3.96
CA ARG A 188 -16.62 -2.78 -3.69
C ARG A 188 -15.80 -2.28 -2.50
N TYR A 189 -15.77 -0.96 -2.33
CA TYR A 189 -15.31 -0.31 -1.11
C TYR A 189 -16.51 0.06 -0.23
N TYR A 190 -16.37 -0.04 1.08
CA TYR A 190 -17.30 0.58 2.03
C TYR A 190 -16.55 1.60 2.88
N PHE A 191 -17.03 2.83 2.89
CA PHE A 191 -16.34 3.94 3.53
C PHE A 191 -17.28 4.76 4.40
N GLY A 192 -16.87 5.02 5.63
CA GLY A 192 -17.63 5.83 6.59
C GLY A 192 -16.79 6.13 7.84
N THR A 193 -17.40 6.79 8.82
CA THR A 193 -16.83 6.87 10.16
C THR A 193 -16.98 5.53 10.88
N ASN A 194 -16.20 5.31 11.95
CA ASN A 194 -16.35 4.13 12.79
C ASN A 194 -17.77 3.99 13.38
N VAL A 195 -18.44 5.11 13.67
CA VAL A 195 -19.83 5.13 14.16
C VAL A 195 -20.82 4.73 13.05
N GLU A 196 -20.71 5.34 11.86
CA GLU A 196 -21.54 4.99 10.69
C GLU A 196 -21.38 3.50 10.34
N MET A 197 -20.13 3.03 10.32
CA MET A 197 -19.81 1.65 10.01
C MET A 197 -20.36 0.68 11.06
N GLN A 198 -20.19 0.98 12.36
CA GLN A 198 -20.73 0.15 13.44
C GLN A 198 -22.25 0.02 13.35
N ALA A 199 -22.96 1.12 13.08
CA ALA A 199 -24.42 1.11 12.93
C ALA A 199 -24.87 0.26 11.73
N ALA A 200 -24.24 0.45 10.56
CA ALA A 200 -24.57 -0.31 9.35
C ALA A 200 -24.29 -1.81 9.52
N LEU A 201 -23.15 -2.18 10.14
CA LEU A 201 -22.78 -3.56 10.41
C LEU A 201 -23.67 -4.23 11.46
N ALA A 202 -24.13 -3.49 12.47
CA ALA A 202 -25.07 -4.01 13.46
C ALA A 202 -26.41 -4.42 12.83
N ASN A 203 -26.91 -3.65 11.85
CA ASN A 203 -28.12 -4.00 11.11
C ASN A 203 -27.91 -5.24 10.23
N LEU A 204 -26.78 -5.33 9.54
CA LEU A 204 -26.44 -6.52 8.76
C LEU A 204 -26.31 -7.78 9.64
N LEU A 205 -25.74 -7.66 10.84
CA LEU A 205 -25.60 -8.77 11.79
C LEU A 205 -26.93 -9.30 12.33
N LYS A 206 -27.99 -8.49 12.38
CA LYS A 206 -29.33 -8.95 12.76
C LYS A 206 -29.89 -9.92 11.72
N GLU A 207 -29.64 -9.67 10.44
CA GLU A 207 -30.11 -10.51 9.32
C GLU A 207 -29.16 -11.70 9.05
N LYS A 208 -27.85 -11.49 9.20
CA LYS A 208 -26.80 -12.50 9.01
C LYS A 208 -25.97 -12.63 10.29
N PRO A 209 -26.50 -13.31 11.31
CA PRO A 209 -25.78 -13.50 12.56
C PRO A 209 -24.48 -14.27 12.29
N SER A 210 -23.36 -13.62 12.58
CA SER A 210 -22.06 -14.27 12.49
C SER A 210 -21.73 -14.98 13.81
N ARG A 211 -21.24 -16.21 13.75
CA ARG A 211 -20.70 -16.92 14.92
C ARG A 211 -19.31 -16.40 15.32
N TYR A 212 -18.68 -15.59 14.46
CA TYR A 212 -17.39 -14.98 14.75
C TYR A 212 -17.48 -14.13 16.02
N LYS A 213 -16.62 -14.46 16.99
CA LYS A 213 -16.37 -13.65 18.18
C LYS A 213 -14.95 -13.10 18.05
N PRO A 214 -14.76 -11.77 18.05
CA PRO A 214 -13.43 -11.21 18.07
C PRO A 214 -12.68 -11.70 19.33
N ASP A 215 -11.47 -12.20 19.17
CA ASP A 215 -10.63 -12.77 20.23
C ASP A 215 -9.34 -11.96 20.45
N GLY A 216 -8.72 -12.12 21.62
CA GLY A 216 -7.47 -11.44 21.98
C GLY A 216 -7.64 -10.02 22.54
N GLU A 217 -6.52 -9.30 22.62
CA GLU A 217 -6.45 -7.94 23.16
C GLU A 217 -7.40 -6.98 22.41
N ASP A 218 -8.03 -6.08 23.14
CA ASP A 218 -9.06 -5.14 22.65
C ASP A 218 -10.30 -5.78 22.02
N SER A 219 -10.64 -7.05 22.30
CA SER A 219 -11.80 -7.72 21.68
C SER A 219 -13.12 -6.97 21.91
N GLN A 220 -13.32 -6.41 23.09
CA GLN A 220 -14.46 -5.54 23.44
C GLN A 220 -14.58 -4.27 22.59
N LEU A 221 -13.48 -3.79 22.00
CA LEU A 221 -13.47 -2.60 21.13
C LEU A 221 -13.61 -2.97 19.65
N ARG A 222 -13.63 -4.26 19.29
CA ARG A 222 -13.70 -4.67 17.88
C ARG A 222 -15.12 -4.58 17.35
N ILE A 223 -15.28 -3.87 16.25
CA ILE A 223 -16.49 -3.89 15.45
C ILE A 223 -16.57 -5.25 14.76
N LYS A 224 -17.68 -5.95 15.00
CA LYS A 224 -17.91 -7.26 14.39
C LYS A 224 -18.28 -7.08 12.91
N VAL A 225 -17.37 -7.50 12.03
CA VAL A 225 -17.55 -7.47 10.57
C VAL A 225 -18.06 -8.85 10.09
N PRO A 226 -19.28 -8.95 9.52
CA PRO A 226 -19.80 -10.22 9.00
C PRO A 226 -18.95 -10.77 7.85
N PRO A 227 -18.74 -12.11 7.76
CA PRO A 227 -18.03 -12.74 6.65
C PRO A 227 -18.64 -12.45 5.27
N CYS A 228 -19.96 -12.23 5.21
CA CYS A 228 -20.65 -11.96 3.95
C CYS A 228 -20.19 -10.69 3.22
N ILE A 229 -19.53 -9.75 3.92
CA ILE A 229 -18.91 -8.57 3.29
C ILE A 229 -17.80 -8.97 2.34
N TRP A 230 -17.12 -10.09 2.61
CA TRP A 230 -16.01 -10.58 1.81
C TRP A 230 -16.43 -11.59 0.75
N ASP A 231 -17.73 -11.94 0.67
CA ASP A 231 -18.28 -12.89 -0.29
C ASP A 231 -19.09 -12.14 -1.37
N PRO A 232 -18.60 -12.08 -2.64
CA PRO A 232 -19.31 -11.44 -3.75
C PRO A 232 -20.72 -11.97 -3.96
N ARG A 233 -20.97 -13.25 -3.63
CA ARG A 233 -22.29 -13.87 -3.77
C ARG A 233 -23.33 -13.28 -2.81
N GLN A 234 -22.88 -12.59 -1.77
CA GLN A 234 -23.72 -11.93 -0.76
C GLN A 234 -23.77 -10.40 -0.94
N GLU A 235 -23.29 -9.87 -2.08
CA GLU A 235 -23.24 -8.43 -2.33
C GLU A 235 -24.62 -7.77 -2.24
N ILE A 236 -25.68 -8.42 -2.74
CA ILE A 236 -27.05 -7.89 -2.68
C ILE A 236 -27.48 -7.63 -1.23
N VAL A 237 -27.16 -8.57 -0.32
CA VAL A 237 -27.47 -8.42 1.11
C VAL A 237 -26.63 -7.29 1.71
N CYS A 238 -25.35 -7.21 1.37
CA CYS A 238 -24.49 -6.13 1.83
C CYS A 238 -24.96 -4.77 1.31
N GLN A 239 -25.37 -4.67 0.06
CA GLN A 239 -25.85 -3.43 -0.56
C GLN A 239 -27.14 -2.91 0.09
N LYS A 240 -28.04 -3.80 0.52
CA LYS A 240 -29.25 -3.43 1.27
C LYS A 240 -28.92 -2.65 2.55
N HIS A 241 -27.86 -3.01 3.28
CA HIS A 241 -27.52 -2.42 4.58
C HIS A 241 -26.39 -1.38 4.51
N LEU A 242 -25.42 -1.59 3.65
CA LEU A 242 -24.20 -0.79 3.50
C LEU A 242 -24.20 0.05 2.21
N GLY A 243 -25.26 0.03 1.41
CA GLY A 243 -25.30 0.68 0.10
C GLY A 243 -25.00 2.19 0.13
N HIS A 244 -25.41 2.88 1.20
CA HIS A 244 -25.12 4.29 1.41
C HIS A 244 -23.63 4.59 1.72
N LEU A 245 -22.86 3.57 2.13
CA LEU A 245 -21.41 3.64 2.35
C LEU A 245 -20.61 3.06 1.16
N ALA A 246 -21.29 2.49 0.17
CA ALA A 246 -20.67 1.71 -0.89
C ALA A 246 -20.10 2.60 -2.00
N LEU A 247 -18.81 2.44 -2.30
CA LEU A 247 -18.09 3.16 -3.34
C LEU A 247 -17.60 2.16 -4.40
N SER A 248 -17.69 2.54 -5.67
CA SER A 248 -17.37 1.68 -6.82
C SER A 248 -15.87 1.64 -7.18
N ASP A 249 -15.12 2.67 -6.81
CA ASP A 249 -13.77 2.90 -7.30
C ASP A 249 -12.96 3.78 -6.31
N LEU A 250 -11.64 3.80 -6.51
CA LEU A 250 -10.73 4.58 -5.66
C LEU A 250 -10.91 6.10 -5.79
N MET A 251 -11.38 6.61 -6.93
CA MET A 251 -11.65 8.05 -7.10
C MET A 251 -12.80 8.48 -6.18
N ARG A 252 -13.85 7.66 -6.05
CA ARG A 252 -14.93 7.89 -5.09
C ARG A 252 -14.45 7.78 -3.65
N VAL A 253 -13.55 6.84 -3.35
CA VAL A 253 -12.90 6.75 -2.03
C VAL A 253 -12.15 8.05 -1.72
N TYR A 254 -11.28 8.50 -2.63
CA TYR A 254 -10.55 9.76 -2.50
C TYR A 254 -11.48 10.95 -2.25
N ARG A 255 -12.51 11.13 -3.10
CA ARG A 255 -13.48 12.23 -2.96
C ARG A 255 -14.18 12.20 -1.60
N SER A 256 -14.57 11.01 -1.15
CA SER A 256 -15.26 10.82 0.14
C SER A 256 -14.35 11.13 1.33
N VAL A 257 -13.07 10.72 1.27
CA VAL A 257 -12.07 11.07 2.28
C VAL A 257 -11.86 12.57 2.32
N VAL A 258 -11.59 13.20 1.17
CA VAL A 258 -11.37 14.65 1.10
C VAL A 258 -12.59 15.38 1.66
N ALA A 259 -13.80 15.01 1.27
CA ALA A 259 -15.04 15.63 1.75
C ALA A 259 -15.23 15.52 3.27
N LYS A 260 -14.96 14.34 3.87
CA LYS A 260 -15.06 14.13 5.32
C LYS A 260 -13.90 14.77 6.10
N CYS A 261 -12.77 15.00 5.45
CA CYS A 261 -11.55 15.56 6.05
C CYS A 261 -11.24 17.00 5.64
N VAL A 262 -12.14 17.68 4.92
CA VAL A 262 -12.03 19.14 4.79
C VAL A 262 -12.30 19.69 6.18
N PRO A 263 -11.35 20.39 6.81
CA PRO A 263 -11.67 21.09 8.05
C PRO A 263 -12.83 22.02 7.71
N LEU A 264 -13.98 21.83 8.37
CA LEU A 264 -14.94 22.93 8.55
C LEU A 264 -14.06 24.09 8.99
N VAL A 265 -13.93 25.10 8.12
CA VAL A 265 -12.99 26.19 8.32
C VAL A 265 -13.36 26.82 9.66
N HIS A 266 -12.69 26.39 10.73
CA HIS A 266 -12.91 26.99 12.03
C HIS A 266 -12.37 28.41 11.87
N PRO A 267 -13.15 29.47 12.10
CA PRO A 267 -12.73 30.84 11.81
C PRO A 267 -11.39 31.20 12.46
N SER A 268 -11.03 30.57 13.58
CA SER A 268 -9.74 30.73 14.26
C SER A 268 -8.54 30.08 13.56
N TRP A 269 -8.74 29.15 12.63
CA TRP A 269 -7.64 28.50 11.88
C TRP A 269 -7.15 29.35 10.71
N SER A 270 -7.90 30.38 10.32
CA SER A 270 -7.44 31.42 9.39
C SER A 270 -6.27 32.25 9.94
N LYS A 271 -6.06 32.20 11.27
CA LYS A 271 -4.97 32.89 11.99
C LYS A 271 -3.86 31.96 12.48
N ILE A 272 -3.93 30.66 12.19
CA ILE A 272 -2.75 29.81 12.33
C ILE A 272 -1.82 30.25 11.20
N GLU A 273 -0.91 31.16 11.54
CA GLU A 273 0.29 31.49 10.77
C GLU A 273 0.73 30.23 10.06
N ARG A 274 0.90 30.30 8.73
CA ARG A 274 1.36 29.22 7.86
C ARG A 274 2.34 28.36 8.67
N ALA A 275 1.86 27.24 9.24
CA ALA A 275 2.72 26.32 9.96
C ALA A 275 3.88 26.03 9.02
N PRO A 276 5.14 26.05 9.47
CA PRO A 276 6.31 25.92 8.62
C PRO A 276 6.03 24.77 7.68
N THR A 277 5.73 25.16 6.46
CA THR A 277 5.02 24.29 5.54
C THR A 277 5.88 23.07 5.38
N ALA A 278 5.28 21.90 5.25
CA ALA A 278 5.95 20.74 4.64
C ALA A 278 6.47 21.03 3.20
N ARG A 279 6.49 22.31 2.75
CA ARG A 279 7.16 22.86 1.57
C ARG A 279 8.62 22.44 1.49
N ASP A 280 9.31 22.25 2.61
CA ASP A 280 10.76 22.01 2.57
C ASP A 280 11.18 20.59 2.95
N ASN A 281 10.25 19.66 3.19
CA ASN A 281 10.63 18.25 3.36
C ASN A 281 10.06 17.36 2.28
N ILE A 282 8.79 17.48 1.88
CA ILE A 282 8.30 16.68 0.75
C ILE A 282 8.88 17.21 -0.57
N GLY A 283 8.90 18.53 -0.77
CA GLY A 283 9.55 19.16 -1.92
C GLY A 283 11.07 18.96 -1.96
N THR A 284 11.74 18.96 -0.81
CA THR A 284 13.18 18.71 -0.72
C THR A 284 13.54 17.23 -0.76
N ILE A 285 12.68 16.30 -0.32
CA ILE A 285 12.85 14.85 -0.55
C ILE A 285 12.58 14.52 -2.03
N LEU A 286 11.65 15.22 -2.69
CA LEU A 286 11.38 15.10 -4.12
C LEU A 286 12.44 15.80 -4.99
N GLY A 287 13.03 16.91 -4.51
CA GLY A 287 14.00 17.74 -5.25
C GLY A 287 15.46 17.45 -4.96
N ASN A 288 15.80 16.93 -3.76
CA ASN A 288 17.13 16.40 -3.46
C ASN A 288 17.12 14.89 -3.65
N SER A 289 17.66 14.48 -4.79
CA SER A 289 18.06 13.12 -5.18
C SER A 289 19.10 12.49 -4.21
N ARG A 290 18.78 12.38 -2.91
CA ARG A 290 19.53 11.59 -1.92
C ARG A 290 18.94 10.20 -1.71
N ILE A 291 17.69 9.96 -2.13
CA ILE A 291 17.10 8.60 -2.16
C ILE A 291 17.83 7.70 -3.19
N THR A 292 18.36 8.27 -4.27
CA THR A 292 19.25 7.56 -5.22
C THR A 292 20.62 7.24 -4.63
N GLN A 293 21.13 8.02 -3.66
CA GLN A 293 22.44 7.75 -3.05
C GLN A 293 22.44 6.60 -2.04
N TRP A 294 21.31 6.28 -1.40
CA TRP A 294 21.22 5.11 -0.52
C TRP A 294 21.21 3.78 -1.29
N GLY A 295 20.70 3.77 -2.53
CA GLY A 295 20.81 2.62 -3.44
C GLY A 295 22.24 2.38 -3.94
N HIS A 296 23.01 3.45 -4.19
CA HIS A 296 24.40 3.33 -4.67
C HIS A 296 25.44 3.09 -3.57
N ARG A 297 25.15 3.38 -2.29
CA ARG A 297 26.10 3.13 -1.20
C ARG A 297 26.15 1.68 -0.74
N LEU A 298 25.13 0.88 -1.06
CA LEU A 298 25.08 -0.56 -0.73
C LEU A 298 25.68 -1.47 -1.80
N THR A 299 26.09 -0.95 -2.97
CA THR A 299 26.75 -1.72 -4.03
C THR A 299 28.28 -1.57 -4.06
N ARG A 300 28.89 -0.80 -3.15
CA ARG A 300 30.35 -0.53 -3.15
C ARG A 300 31.17 -1.13 -2.00
N LYS A 301 30.61 -2.04 -1.19
CA LYS A 301 31.38 -2.85 -0.23
C LYS A 301 31.13 -4.34 -0.49
N GLY A 302 31.86 -4.91 -1.44
CA GLY A 302 31.77 -6.34 -1.74
C GLY A 302 32.58 -6.85 -2.94
N GLY A 303 33.55 -6.09 -3.46
CA GLY A 303 34.48 -6.60 -4.45
C GLY A 303 35.56 -7.45 -3.76
N LYS A 304 35.34 -8.76 -3.63
CA LYS A 304 36.43 -9.71 -3.38
C LYS A 304 37.41 -9.58 -4.55
N LYS A 305 38.67 -9.23 -4.25
CA LYS A 305 39.77 -9.26 -5.23
C LYS A 305 39.82 -10.65 -5.89
N PRO A 306 40.00 -10.76 -7.21
CA PRO A 306 40.31 -12.03 -7.84
C PRO A 306 41.64 -12.53 -7.27
N ARG A 307 41.63 -13.77 -6.75
CA ARG A 307 42.86 -14.49 -6.39
C ARG A 307 43.66 -14.70 -7.68
N GLN A 308 44.88 -14.18 -7.72
CA GLN A 308 45.82 -14.55 -8.77
C GLN A 308 46.15 -16.05 -8.67
N PRO A 309 46.30 -16.75 -9.80
CA PRO A 309 46.75 -18.14 -9.80
C PRO A 309 48.20 -18.20 -9.31
N LYS A 310 48.47 -19.14 -8.39
CA LYS A 310 49.82 -19.47 -7.94
C LYS A 310 50.63 -19.99 -9.12
N SER A 311 51.77 -19.37 -9.40
CA SER A 311 52.78 -19.88 -10.31
C SER A 311 53.34 -21.21 -9.78
N LEU A 312 53.25 -22.26 -10.58
CA LEU A 312 53.99 -23.50 -10.39
C LEU A 312 55.46 -23.26 -10.75
N ALA A 313 56.36 -23.73 -9.88
CA ALA A 313 57.80 -23.75 -10.12
C ALA A 313 58.16 -24.77 -11.22
N PRO A 314 59.27 -24.58 -11.97
CA PRO A 314 59.67 -25.52 -13.01
C PRO A 314 60.33 -26.77 -12.39
N PRO A 315 60.22 -27.95 -13.03
CA PRO A 315 60.98 -29.11 -12.63
C PRO A 315 62.42 -28.97 -13.15
N SER A 316 63.35 -29.41 -12.29
CA SER A 316 64.73 -29.77 -12.60
C SER A 316 64.82 -31.04 -13.43
#